data_AF-A0A961SVK0-F1
#
_entry.id   AF-A0A961SVK0-F1
#
_cell.length_a   1.000
_cell.length_b   1.000
_cell.length_c   1.000
_cell.angle_alpha   90.00
_cell.angle_beta   90.00
_cell.angle_gamma   90.00
#
_symmetry.space_group_name_H-M   'P 1'
#
loop_
_entity.id
_entity.type
_entity.pdbx_description
1 polymer ?
#
loop_
_entity_poly.entity_id
_entity_poly.type
_entity_poly.pdbx_seq_one_letter_code
_entity_poly.pdbx_strand_id
1 'polypeptide(L)'
;MQQAQAVCSNLPPEYQADCLQQSLGRGASVLNEPAYSQARREISRAQRSIDRLVSRNIDRSKPPIRVNGRVYRAVKKTAVAKVNREARRIVAETETKLLRSAGTGKRKTHYTRIARAVGSTKNLLRS
;
A
#
# COMPACT_ATOMS: atom_id res chain seq x y z
N MET A 1 -8.32 -5.94 -2.30
CA MET A 1 -7.03 -5.35 -2.77
C MET A 1 -6.95 -5.30 -4.30
N GLN A 2 -7.37 -6.32 -5.06
CA GLN A 2 -7.29 -6.34 -6.53
C GLN A 2 -7.95 -5.13 -7.23
N GLN A 3 -9.17 -4.73 -6.83
CA GLN A 3 -9.82 -3.53 -7.37
C GLN A 3 -9.04 -2.24 -7.09
N ALA A 4 -8.34 -2.17 -5.96
CA ALA A 4 -7.53 -1.02 -5.61
C ALA A 4 -6.28 -0.91 -6.50
N GLN A 5 -5.70 -2.05 -6.88
CA GLN A 5 -4.58 -2.12 -7.79
C GLN A 5 -4.93 -1.60 -9.19
N ALA A 6 -6.09 -2.01 -9.72
CA ALA A 6 -6.57 -1.55 -11.03
C ALA A 6 -6.84 -0.03 -11.07
N VAL A 7 -7.41 0.52 -10.01
CA VAL A 7 -7.62 1.98 -9.92
C VAL A 7 -6.28 2.71 -9.84
N CYS A 8 -5.37 2.25 -8.98
CA CYS A 8 -4.09 2.93 -8.80
C CYS A 8 -3.21 2.88 -10.05
N SER A 9 -3.25 1.80 -10.86
CA SER A 9 -2.42 1.67 -12.07
C SER A 9 -2.83 2.64 -13.16
N ASN A 10 -4.09 3.09 -13.16
CA ASN A 10 -4.59 4.07 -14.10
C ASN A 10 -4.29 5.52 -13.69
N LEU A 11 -3.73 5.74 -12.51
CA LEU A 11 -3.30 7.07 -12.08
C LEU A 11 -1.90 7.39 -12.61
N PRO A 12 -1.61 8.68 -12.87
CA PRO A 12 -0.25 9.10 -13.22
C PRO A 12 0.75 8.67 -12.11
N PRO A 13 2.01 8.34 -12.46
CA PRO A 13 3.00 7.82 -11.51
C PRO A 13 3.17 8.66 -10.24
N GLU A 14 2.99 9.98 -10.34
CA GLU A 14 3.05 10.93 -9.21
C GLU A 14 2.00 10.65 -8.12
N TYR A 15 0.87 10.02 -8.45
CA TYR A 15 -0.24 9.76 -7.52
C TYR A 15 -0.27 8.31 -7.02
N GLN A 16 0.48 7.40 -7.64
CA GLN A 16 0.39 5.97 -7.37
C GLN A 16 0.79 5.61 -5.94
N ALA A 17 1.79 6.27 -5.37
CA ALA A 17 2.24 6.02 -4.00
C ALA A 17 1.18 6.42 -2.96
N ASP A 18 0.48 7.54 -3.17
CA ASP A 18 -0.62 7.94 -2.30
C ASP A 18 -1.85 7.02 -2.48
N CYS A 19 -2.13 6.58 -3.70
CA CYS A 19 -3.17 5.59 -3.93
C CYS A 19 -2.88 4.26 -3.24
N LEU A 20 -1.61 3.83 -3.25
CA LEU A 20 -1.18 2.61 -2.58
C LEU A 20 -1.38 2.69 -1.07
N GLN A 21 -0.98 3.78 -0.40
CA GLN A 21 -1.15 3.89 1.06
C GLN A 21 -2.63 3.86 1.46
N GLN A 22 -3.51 4.55 0.73
CA GLN A 22 -4.95 4.50 1.00
C GLN A 22 -5.53 3.10 0.81
N SER A 23 -4.99 2.35 -0.16
CA SER A 23 -5.41 0.98 -0.43
C SER A 23 -4.99 0.01 0.67
N LEU A 24 -3.78 0.17 1.20
CA LEU A 24 -3.34 -0.56 2.40
C LEU A 24 -4.17 -0.20 3.63
N GLY A 25 -4.49 1.09 3.83
CA GLY A 25 -5.36 1.54 4.92
C GLY A 25 -6.72 0.85 4.92
N ARG A 26 -7.35 0.75 3.75
CA ARG A 26 -8.61 0.00 3.57
C ARG A 26 -8.44 -1.49 3.78
N GLY A 27 -7.34 -2.06 3.28
CA GLY A 27 -7.01 -3.47 3.52
C GLY A 27 -6.84 -3.79 5.01
N ALA A 28 -6.29 -2.86 5.79
CA ALA A 28 -6.17 -3.01 7.23
C ALA A 28 -7.51 -2.82 7.96
N SER A 29 -8.38 -1.91 7.51
CA SER A 29 -9.65 -1.62 8.18
C SER A 29 -10.63 -2.79 8.14
N VAL A 30 -10.57 -3.62 7.09
CA VAL A 30 -11.41 -4.83 6.98
C VAL A 30 -10.92 -6.00 7.85
N LEU A 31 -9.69 -5.94 8.39
CA LEU A 31 -9.15 -6.94 9.31
C LEU A 31 -9.52 -6.60 10.76
N ASN A 32 -10.82 -6.60 11.07
CA ASN A 32 -11.34 -6.19 12.38
C ASN A 32 -11.30 -7.29 13.44
N GLU A 33 -11.22 -8.57 13.05
CA GLU A 33 -11.18 -9.68 14.01
C GLU A 33 -9.88 -9.71 14.85
N PRO A 34 -9.95 -10.02 16.16
CA PRO A 34 -8.78 -10.11 17.05
C PRO A 34 -7.67 -11.04 16.54
N ALA A 35 -8.05 -12.14 15.87
CA ALA A 35 -7.14 -13.12 15.28
C ALA A 35 -6.21 -12.51 14.21
N TYR A 36 -6.62 -11.42 13.56
CA TYR A 36 -5.85 -10.71 12.53
C TYR A 36 -5.24 -9.41 13.05
N SER A 37 -5.27 -9.15 14.36
CA SER A 37 -4.75 -7.91 14.94
C SER A 37 -3.29 -7.63 14.59
N GLN A 38 -2.45 -8.67 14.49
CA GLN A 38 -1.06 -8.54 14.05
C GLN A 38 -0.95 -8.21 12.56
N ALA A 39 -1.73 -8.89 11.70
CA ALA A 39 -1.75 -8.57 10.27
C ALA A 39 -2.22 -7.13 10.02
N ARG A 40 -3.30 -6.71 10.69
CA ARG A 40 -3.78 -5.32 10.68
C ARG A 40 -2.66 -4.36 11.09
N ARG A 41 -1.96 -4.63 12.19
CA ARG A 41 -0.85 -3.78 12.66
C ARG A 41 0.26 -3.63 11.61
N GLU A 42 0.69 -4.71 10.97
CA GLU A 42 1.74 -4.65 9.96
C GLU A 42 1.31 -3.87 8.72
N ILE A 43 0.08 -4.09 8.22
CA ILE A 43 -0.45 -3.36 7.06
C ILE A 43 -0.62 -1.86 7.39
N SER A 44 -1.13 -1.52 8.59
CA SER A 44 -1.23 -0.13 9.01
C SER A 44 0.14 0.54 9.18
N ARG A 45 1.17 -0.19 9.62
CA ARG A 45 2.55 0.34 9.65
C ARG A 45 3.05 0.65 8.25
N ALA A 46 2.79 -0.25 7.29
CA ALA A 46 3.14 -0.04 5.88
C ALA A 46 2.44 1.21 5.31
N GLN A 47 1.12 1.32 5.51
CA GLN A 47 0.33 2.49 5.11
C GLN A 47 0.93 3.79 5.64
N ARG A 48 1.19 3.89 6.95
CA ARG A 48 1.78 5.08 7.57
C ARG A 48 3.17 5.40 7.05
N SER A 49 3.99 4.39 6.76
CA SER A 49 5.33 4.62 6.22
C SER A 49 5.28 5.18 4.80
N ILE A 50 4.39 4.67 3.94
CA ILE A 50 4.21 5.20 2.58
C ILE A 50 3.57 6.59 2.62
N ASP A 51 2.61 6.84 3.52
CA ASP A 51 2.02 8.18 3.70
C ASP A 51 3.06 9.23 4.12
N ARG A 52 3.97 8.90 5.04
CA ARG A 52 5.10 9.77 5.38
C ARG A 52 6.04 10.00 4.19
N LEU A 53 6.31 8.96 3.40
CA LEU A 53 7.13 9.07 2.21
C LEU A 53 6.50 10.01 1.17
N VAL A 54 5.20 9.88 0.92
CA VAL A 54 4.42 10.79 0.05
C VAL A 54 4.47 12.22 0.58
N SER A 55 4.17 12.41 1.87
CA SER A 55 4.09 13.74 2.49
C SER A 55 5.41 14.50 2.42
N ARG A 56 6.55 13.79 2.54
CA ARG A 56 7.90 14.39 2.39
C ARG A 56 8.26 14.77 0.96
N ASN A 57 7.58 14.20 -0.03
CA ASN A 57 7.88 14.38 -1.44
C ASN A 57 6.73 15.06 -2.21
N ILE A 58 5.77 15.66 -1.51
CA ILE A 58 4.57 16.22 -2.14
C ILE A 58 4.93 17.32 -3.16
N ASP A 59 4.25 17.30 -4.29
CA ASP A 59 4.32 18.37 -5.28
C ASP A 59 3.22 19.39 -5.01
N ARG A 60 3.58 20.54 -4.42
CA ARG A 60 2.62 21.62 -4.13
C ARG A 60 2.16 22.36 -5.38
N SER A 61 2.85 22.19 -6.51
CA SER A 61 2.47 22.81 -7.77
C SER A 61 1.41 22.01 -8.54
N LYS A 62 1.20 20.74 -8.16
CA LYS A 62 0.16 19.88 -8.73
C LYS A 62 -1.05 19.79 -7.79
N PRO A 63 -2.28 20.06 -8.27
CA PRO A 63 -3.47 19.88 -7.47
C PRO A 63 -3.73 18.39 -7.18
N PRO A 64 -4.34 18.04 -6.04
CA PRO A 64 -4.84 16.69 -5.82
C PRO A 64 -5.90 16.30 -6.87
N ILE A 65 -5.91 15.04 -7.29
CA ILE A 65 -6.92 14.51 -8.21
C ILE A 65 -8.00 13.74 -7.46
N ARG A 66 -9.23 13.76 -7.97
CA ARG A 66 -10.35 12.98 -7.42
C ARG A 66 -10.73 11.86 -8.36
N VAL A 67 -10.68 10.61 -7.88
CA VAL A 67 -11.11 9.43 -8.64
C VAL A 67 -11.94 8.53 -7.71
N ASN A 68 -13.13 8.13 -8.17
CA ASN A 68 -14.07 7.27 -7.42
C ASN A 68 -14.32 7.76 -5.98
N GLY A 69 -14.53 9.07 -5.82
CA GLY A 69 -14.77 9.70 -4.53
C GLY A 69 -13.55 9.82 -3.61
N ARG A 70 -12.37 9.40 -4.05
CA ARG A 70 -11.11 9.53 -3.30
C ARG A 70 -10.23 10.62 -3.86
N VAL A 71 -9.49 11.28 -2.98
CA VAL A 71 -8.52 12.32 -3.33
C VAL A 71 -7.12 11.74 -3.24
N TYR A 72 -6.29 11.98 -4.26
CA TYR A 72 -4.91 11.51 -4.32
C TYR A 72 -3.96 12.69 -4.47
N ARG A 73 -2.86 12.67 -3.70
CA ARG A 73 -1.81 13.70 -3.73
C ARG A 73 -0.67 13.28 -4.67
N ALA A 74 -0.17 14.23 -5.44
CA ALA A 74 1.03 14.03 -6.26
C ALA A 74 2.30 14.16 -5.44
N VAL A 75 3.29 13.33 -5.75
CA VAL A 75 4.70 13.59 -5.42
C VAL A 75 5.42 14.31 -6.55
N LYS A 76 6.51 15.00 -6.23
CA LYS A 76 7.36 15.70 -7.21
C LYS A 76 7.79 14.73 -8.30
N LYS A 77 7.72 15.16 -9.56
CA LYS A 77 8.12 14.35 -10.72
C LYS A 77 9.54 13.77 -10.58
N THR A 78 10.47 14.58 -10.07
CA THR A 78 11.87 14.16 -9.82
C THR A 78 12.01 13.13 -8.68
N ALA A 79 11.02 13.02 -7.80
CA ALA A 79 11.02 12.09 -6.66
C ALA A 79 10.28 10.77 -6.95
N VAL A 80 9.47 10.70 -8.01
CA VAL A 80 8.62 9.53 -8.35
C VAL A 80 9.39 8.21 -8.30
N ALA A 81 10.51 8.13 -9.01
CA ALA A 81 11.29 6.89 -9.09
C ALA A 81 11.82 6.44 -7.72
N LYS A 82 12.27 7.41 -6.89
CA LYS A 82 12.74 7.15 -5.52
C LYS A 82 11.58 6.70 -4.63
N VAL A 83 10.46 7.43 -4.64
CA VAL A 83 9.27 7.15 -3.84
C VAL A 83 8.71 5.77 -4.18
N ASN A 84 8.55 5.46 -5.48
CA ASN A 84 8.02 4.16 -5.91
C ASN A 84 8.95 3.01 -5.52
N ARG A 85 10.28 3.19 -5.61
CA ARG A 85 11.25 2.18 -5.15
C ARG A 85 11.13 1.91 -3.64
N GLU A 86 11.05 2.95 -2.83
CA GLU A 86 10.97 2.82 -1.38
C GLU A 86 9.61 2.28 -0.93
N ALA A 87 8.52 2.68 -1.57
CA ALA A 87 7.20 2.09 -1.37
C ALA A 87 7.18 0.58 -1.70
N ARG A 88 7.82 0.15 -2.81
CA ARG A 88 7.98 -1.29 -3.13
C ARG A 88 8.73 -2.04 -2.03
N ARG A 89 9.78 -1.44 -1.46
CA ARG A 89 10.54 -2.03 -0.35
C ARG A 89 9.67 -2.19 0.89
N ILE A 90 8.91 -1.16 1.27
CA ILE A 90 7.97 -1.22 2.42
C ILE A 90 6.95 -2.35 2.23
N VAL A 91 6.38 -2.47 1.02
CA VAL A 91 5.44 -3.56 0.70
C VAL A 91 6.11 -4.93 0.80
N ALA A 92 7.34 -5.08 0.31
CA ALA A 92 8.09 -6.33 0.39
C ALA A 92 8.40 -6.75 1.82
N GLU A 93 8.86 -5.83 2.65
CA GLU A 93 9.13 -6.09 4.07
C GLU A 93 7.84 -6.49 4.80
N THR A 94 6.72 -5.84 4.47
CA THR A 94 5.40 -6.14 5.06
C THR A 94 4.91 -7.53 4.67
N GLU A 95 5.00 -7.90 3.40
CA GLU A 95 4.67 -9.26 2.92
C GLU A 95 5.47 -10.31 3.68
N THR A 96 6.78 -10.13 3.81
CA THR A 96 7.65 -11.06 4.54
C THR A 96 7.26 -11.18 6.02
N LYS A 97 6.94 -10.06 6.68
CA LYS A 97 6.47 -10.06 8.08
C LYS A 97 5.14 -10.80 8.23
N LEU A 98 4.21 -10.62 7.31
CA LEU A 98 2.93 -11.34 7.29
C LEU A 98 3.15 -12.85 7.13
N LEU A 99 4.02 -13.27 6.20
CA LEU A 99 4.35 -14.68 6.01
C LEU A 99 5.00 -15.31 7.26
N ARG A 100 5.90 -14.59 7.93
CA ARG A 100 6.49 -15.06 9.21
C ARG A 100 5.47 -15.14 10.34
N SER A 101 4.44 -14.28 10.31
CA SER A 101 3.38 -14.25 11.33
C SER A 101 2.27 -15.30 11.10
N ALA A 102 2.37 -16.08 10.02
CA ALA A 102 1.29 -16.97 9.57
C ALA A 102 1.05 -18.17 10.51
N GLY A 103 2.09 -18.60 11.25
CA GLY A 103 1.98 -19.75 12.15
C GLY A 103 1.60 -21.05 11.41
N THR A 104 0.79 -21.89 12.05
CA THR A 104 0.34 -23.20 11.52
C THR A 104 -1.18 -23.25 11.31
N GLY A 105 -1.66 -24.29 10.63
CA GLY A 105 -3.10 -24.56 10.44
C GLY A 105 -3.84 -23.54 9.57
N LYS A 106 -5.15 -23.34 9.83
CA LYS A 106 -6.02 -22.43 9.06
C LYS A 106 -5.50 -20.99 9.04
N ARG A 107 -4.88 -20.54 10.14
CA ARG A 107 -4.27 -19.21 10.26
C ARG A 107 -3.17 -18.98 9.20
N LYS A 108 -2.39 -20.00 8.88
CA LYS A 108 -1.35 -19.95 7.85
C LYS A 108 -1.94 -19.57 6.49
N THR A 109 -3.01 -20.25 6.07
CA THR A 109 -3.69 -19.99 4.80
C THR A 109 -4.21 -18.57 4.70
N HIS A 110 -4.86 -18.05 5.76
CA HIS A 110 -5.37 -16.68 5.77
C HIS A 110 -4.25 -15.64 5.68
N TYR A 111 -3.20 -15.80 6.49
CA TYR A 111 -2.07 -14.88 6.47
C TYR A 111 -1.31 -14.92 5.13
N THR A 112 -1.14 -16.10 4.52
CA THR A 112 -0.56 -16.20 3.18
C THR A 112 -1.42 -15.49 2.13
N ARG A 113 -2.75 -15.58 2.19
CA ARG A 113 -3.64 -14.84 1.29
C ARG A 113 -3.52 -13.33 1.48
N ILE A 114 -3.48 -12.86 2.72
CA ILE A 114 -3.27 -11.44 3.05
C ILE A 114 -1.89 -10.97 2.53
N ALA A 115 -0.84 -11.74 2.78
CA ALA A 115 0.52 -11.44 2.33
C ALA A 115 0.60 -11.32 0.81
N ARG A 116 0.02 -12.28 0.06
CA ARG A 116 -0.04 -12.23 -1.41
C ARG A 116 -0.81 -11.01 -1.92
N ALA A 117 -1.92 -10.66 -1.28
CA ALA A 117 -2.71 -9.48 -1.64
C ALA A 117 -1.97 -8.16 -1.39
N VAL A 118 -1.10 -8.11 -0.38
CA VAL A 118 -0.18 -6.98 -0.14
C VAL A 118 0.96 -7.01 -1.17
N GLY A 119 1.57 -8.16 -1.41
CA GLY A 119 2.67 -8.32 -2.36
C GLY A 119 2.30 -8.02 -3.81
N SER A 120 1.06 -8.30 -4.23
CA SER A 120 0.61 -8.05 -5.61
C SER A 120 0.66 -6.57 -6.00
N THR A 121 0.57 -5.66 -5.01
CA THR A 121 0.64 -4.22 -5.26
C THR A 121 2.05 -3.73 -5.58
N LYS A 122 3.10 -4.57 -5.49
CA LYS A 122 4.45 -4.21 -5.95
C LYS A 122 4.49 -3.93 -7.45
N ASN A 123 3.69 -4.66 -8.22
CA ASN A 123 3.64 -4.54 -9.67
C ASN A 123 3.05 -3.20 -10.13
N LEU A 124 2.16 -2.61 -9.34
CA LEU A 124 1.62 -1.27 -9.57
C LEU A 124 2.72 -0.23 -9.79
N LEU A 125 3.80 -0.34 -9.01
CA LEU A 125 4.84 0.69 -8.96
C LEU A 125 5.95 0.46 -9.99
N ARG A 126 5.87 -0.58 -10.84
CA ARG A 126 6.88 -0.89 -11.87
C ARG A 126 6.65 -0.14 -13.19
N SER A 127 5.44 0.41 -13.37
CA SER A 127 4.99 1.11 -14.57
C SER A 127 5.53 2.53 -14.68
#